data_AF-A0A1N6I8X4-F1
#
_entry.id   AF-A0A1N6I8X4-F1
#
_cell.length_a   1.000
_cell.length_b   1.000
_cell.length_c   1.000
_cell.angle_alpha   90.00
_cell.angle_beta   90.00
_cell.angle_gamma   90.00
#
_symmetry.space_group_name_H-M   'P 1'
#
loop_
_entity.id
_entity.type
_entity.pdbx_description
1 polymer ?
#
loop_
_entity_poly.entity_id
_entity_poly.type
_entity_poly.pdbx_seq_one_letter_code
_entity_poly.pdbx_strand_id
1 'polypeptide(L)'
;MAKPFRIVHNSLNLSSDVKILRAAEYASFLEAEEVLQAVKVRADEILKSSEEAFELARQQGYEDGLEQGKLEHSEKIMDTLFESVAFVERLEHASVELVSKAVEKVIADMPNEERIVSIVKKGLGTIQNESAVTIKVCLTEVTYVENALSSIASTFPSMTMEVHGDKRLREGDCLLETVMGVVDCKLSTQLKAINKALTRRVGKAS
;
A
#
# COMPACT_ATOMS: atom_id res chain seq x y z
N MET A 1 42.68 77.15 -12.74
CA MET A 1 42.22 77.18 -14.15
C MET A 1 40.97 76.32 -14.26
N ALA A 2 39.89 76.85 -14.84
CA ALA A 2 38.66 76.07 -15.04
C ALA A 2 38.92 74.94 -16.06
N LYS A 3 38.43 73.73 -15.79
CA LYS A 3 38.51 72.63 -16.75
C LYS A 3 37.62 72.95 -17.96
N PRO A 4 38.12 72.86 -19.21
CA PRO A 4 37.35 73.25 -20.40
C PRO A 4 36.19 72.30 -20.73
N PHE A 5 36.19 71.10 -20.15
CA PHE A 5 35.17 70.07 -20.38
C PHE A 5 34.45 69.69 -19.08
N ARG A 6 33.16 69.38 -19.20
CA ARG A 6 32.32 68.85 -18.11
C ARG A 6 31.47 67.69 -18.62
N ILE A 7 31.29 66.68 -17.77
CA ILE A 7 30.37 65.58 -18.03
C ILE A 7 29.01 65.98 -17.46
N VAL A 8 28.00 66.02 -18.32
CA VAL A 8 26.61 66.33 -17.96
C VAL A 8 25.74 65.24 -18.60
N HIS A 9 24.92 64.54 -17.82
CA HIS A 9 24.07 63.43 -18.29
C HIS A 9 24.81 62.41 -19.18
N ASN A 10 26.02 61.99 -18.76
CA ASN A 10 26.84 61.00 -19.48
C ASN A 10 27.22 61.43 -20.92
N SER A 11 27.29 62.75 -21.14
CA SER A 11 27.76 63.39 -22.37
C SER A 11 28.85 64.40 -22.05
N LEU A 12 29.92 64.40 -22.85
CA LEU A 12 31.04 65.31 -22.71
C LEU A 12 30.67 66.65 -23.36
N ASN A 13 30.58 67.71 -22.55
CA ASN A 13 30.17 69.03 -23.00
C ASN A 13 31.30 70.04 -22.78
N LEU A 14 31.38 71.01 -23.68
CA LEU A 14 32.22 72.19 -23.50
C LEU A 14 31.60 73.13 -22.46
N SER A 15 32.43 73.64 -21.56
CA SER A 15 32.01 74.67 -20.62
C SER A 15 31.61 75.94 -21.39
N SER A 16 30.45 76.53 -21.04
CA SER A 16 29.87 77.73 -21.69
C SER A 16 30.80 78.95 -21.74
N ASP A 17 31.84 78.96 -20.89
CA ASP A 17 32.75 80.08 -20.69
C ASP A 17 34.01 79.99 -21.59
N VAL A 18 34.14 78.93 -22.39
CA VAL A 18 35.32 78.66 -23.24
C VAL A 18 35.01 78.94 -24.71
N LYS A 19 35.64 79.98 -25.28
CA LYS A 19 35.44 80.38 -26.69
C LYS A 19 36.51 79.85 -27.66
N ILE A 20 37.69 79.47 -27.17
CA ILE A 20 38.81 78.96 -27.99
C ILE A 20 39.46 77.79 -27.25
N LEU A 21 39.67 76.67 -27.96
CA LEU A 21 40.36 75.47 -27.45
C LEU A 21 41.75 75.35 -28.07
N ARG A 22 42.74 74.91 -27.30
CA ARG A 22 44.04 74.54 -27.86
C ARG A 22 43.96 73.19 -28.57
N ALA A 23 44.76 73.00 -29.61
CA ALA A 23 44.77 71.77 -30.41
C ALA A 23 44.94 70.49 -29.55
N ALA A 24 45.81 70.52 -28.54
CA ALA A 24 46.00 69.40 -27.61
C ALA A 24 44.76 69.11 -26.73
N GLU A 25 44.02 70.15 -26.33
CA GLU A 25 42.79 70.02 -25.54
C GLU A 25 41.66 69.45 -26.42
N TYR A 26 41.60 69.84 -27.70
CA TYR A 26 40.66 69.29 -28.67
C TYR A 26 40.94 67.82 -29.02
N ALA A 27 42.20 67.42 -29.19
CA ALA A 27 42.58 66.02 -29.39
C ALA A 27 42.16 65.14 -28.20
N SER A 28 42.42 65.60 -26.96
CA SER A 28 41.99 64.91 -25.74
C SER A 28 40.47 64.77 -25.62
N PHE A 29 39.70 65.73 -26.19
CA PHE A 29 38.24 65.67 -26.23
C PHE A 29 37.75 64.57 -27.18
N LEU A 30 38.34 64.48 -28.38
CA LEU A 30 38.00 63.45 -29.36
C LEU A 30 38.30 62.04 -28.83
N GLU A 31 39.47 61.83 -28.23
CA GLU A 31 39.82 60.54 -27.60
C GLU A 31 38.83 60.16 -26.48
N ALA A 32 38.43 61.12 -25.64
CA ALA A 32 37.46 60.88 -24.58
C ALA A 32 36.06 60.59 -25.13
N GLU A 33 35.67 61.20 -26.25
CA GLU A 33 34.40 60.93 -26.94
C GLU A 33 34.38 59.54 -27.56
N GLU A 34 35.47 59.12 -28.22
CA GLU A 34 35.64 57.76 -28.76
C GLU A 34 35.55 56.69 -27.66
N VAL A 35 36.22 56.91 -26.52
CA VAL A 35 36.13 56.00 -25.37
C VAL A 35 34.72 55.95 -24.80
N LEU A 36 34.03 57.09 -24.66
CA LEU A 36 32.65 57.13 -24.19
C LEU A 36 31.69 56.41 -25.14
N GLN A 37 31.89 56.54 -26.46
CA GLN A 37 31.11 55.79 -27.45
C GLN A 37 31.37 54.29 -27.35
N ALA A 38 32.64 53.87 -27.25
CA ALA A 38 33.00 52.46 -27.10
C ALA A 38 32.42 51.84 -25.82
N VAL A 39 32.43 52.58 -24.70
CA VAL A 39 31.82 52.14 -23.44
C VAL A 39 30.31 52.00 -23.57
N LYS A 40 29.61 52.91 -24.27
CA LYS A 40 28.16 52.81 -24.50
C LYS A 40 27.80 51.59 -25.33
N VAL A 41 28.49 51.37 -26.46
CA VAL A 41 28.28 50.19 -27.30
C VAL A 41 28.49 48.91 -26.51
N ARG A 42 29.59 48.83 -25.74
CA ARG A 42 29.88 47.65 -24.92
C ARG A 42 28.88 47.45 -23.79
N ALA A 43 28.36 48.51 -23.19
CA ALA A 43 27.31 48.42 -22.18
C ALA A 43 26.01 47.87 -22.78
N ASP A 44 25.63 48.33 -23.97
CA ASP A 44 24.45 47.84 -24.68
C ASP A 44 24.60 46.36 -25.09
N GLU A 45 25.80 45.96 -25.55
CA GLU A 45 26.13 44.55 -25.85
C GLU A 45 26.03 43.66 -24.60
N ILE A 46 26.54 44.12 -23.46
CA ILE A 46 26.46 43.38 -22.19
C ILE A 46 25.00 43.22 -21.76
N LEU A 47 24.20 44.29 -21.82
CA LEU A 47 22.78 44.22 -21.47
C LEU A 47 22.04 43.23 -22.35
N LYS A 48 22.24 43.31 -23.67
CA LYS A 48 21.60 42.40 -24.63
C LYS A 48 22.00 40.94 -24.40
N SER A 49 23.30 40.67 -24.25
CA SER A 49 23.79 39.31 -23.99
C SER A 49 23.30 38.77 -22.63
N SER A 50 23.15 39.63 -21.63
CA SER A 50 22.61 39.26 -20.32
C SER A 50 21.11 38.92 -20.40
N GLU A 51 20.33 39.66 -21.19
CA GLU A 51 18.91 39.36 -21.43
C GLU A 51 18.73 38.04 -22.17
N GLU A 52 19.53 37.80 -23.22
CA GLU A 52 19.52 36.54 -23.98
C GLU A 52 19.91 35.34 -23.10
N ALA A 53 20.97 35.47 -22.29
CA ALA A 53 21.39 34.43 -21.37
C ALA A 53 20.36 34.16 -20.26
N PHE A 54 19.70 35.21 -19.76
CA PHE A 54 18.64 35.09 -18.76
C PHE A 54 17.43 34.33 -19.30
N GLU A 55 16.94 34.69 -20.48
CA GLU A 55 15.78 34.01 -21.09
C GLU A 55 16.10 32.55 -21.44
N LEU A 56 17.31 32.26 -21.93
CA LEU A 56 17.75 30.89 -22.18
C LEU A 56 17.78 30.05 -20.89
N ALA A 57 18.43 30.56 -19.83
CA ALA A 57 18.51 29.88 -18.55
C ALA A 57 17.13 29.68 -17.92
N ARG A 58 16.23 30.65 -18.07
CA ARG A 58 14.84 30.57 -17.62
C ARG A 58 14.08 29.48 -18.35
N GLN A 59 14.23 29.38 -19.67
CA GLN A 59 13.57 28.36 -20.46
C GLN A 59 14.09 26.96 -20.10
N GLN A 60 15.41 26.79 -19.99
CA GLN A 60 16.02 25.53 -19.58
C GLN A 60 15.57 25.11 -18.18
N GLY A 61 15.62 26.02 -17.20
CA GLY A 61 15.18 25.72 -15.84
C GLY A 61 13.69 25.38 -15.76
N TYR A 62 12.85 25.94 -16.64
CA TYR A 62 11.44 25.58 -16.73
C TYR A 62 11.23 24.18 -17.30
N GLU A 63 11.96 23.82 -18.37
CA GLU A 63 11.90 22.50 -18.98
C GLU A 63 12.42 21.41 -18.02
N ASP A 64 13.57 21.63 -17.41
CA ASP A 64 14.16 20.73 -16.41
C ASP A 64 13.25 20.56 -15.19
N GLY A 65 12.71 21.67 -14.67
CA GLY A 65 11.77 21.66 -13.54
C GLY A 65 10.45 20.94 -13.86
N LEU A 66 9.97 21.05 -15.10
CA LEU A 66 8.79 20.32 -15.56
C LEU A 66 9.06 18.81 -15.64
N GLU A 67 10.21 18.41 -16.15
CA GLU A 67 10.60 17.00 -16.24
C GLU A 67 10.81 16.40 -14.84
N GLN A 68 11.55 17.08 -13.96
CA GLN A 68 11.73 16.66 -12.58
C GLN A 68 10.39 16.56 -11.84
N GLY A 69 9.51 17.56 -11.99
CA GLY A 69 8.18 17.54 -11.38
C GLY A 69 7.31 16.37 -11.87
N LYS A 70 7.40 15.98 -13.14
CA LYS A 70 6.71 14.80 -13.66
C LYS A 70 7.25 13.51 -13.04
N LEU A 71 8.56 13.39 -12.88
CA LEU A 71 9.19 12.22 -12.27
C LEU A 71 8.80 12.09 -10.80
N GLU A 72 8.93 13.15 -10.01
CA GLU A 72 8.53 13.19 -8.61
C GLU A 72 7.02 12.91 -8.42
N HIS A 73 6.19 13.39 -9.34
CA HIS A 73 4.76 13.10 -9.31
C HIS A 73 4.47 11.62 -9.59
N SER A 74 5.16 11.03 -10.57
CA SER A 74 5.03 9.60 -10.89
C SER A 74 5.48 8.72 -9.73
N GLU A 75 6.56 9.10 -9.04
CA GLU A 75 7.07 8.40 -7.85
C GLU A 75 6.03 8.42 -6.73
N LYS A 76 5.48 9.60 -6.40
CA LYS A 76 4.43 9.74 -5.38
C LYS A 76 3.16 8.96 -5.70
N ILE A 77 2.77 8.91 -6.98
CA ILE A 77 1.64 8.07 -7.41
C ILE A 77 1.94 6.60 -7.14
N MET A 78 3.13 6.12 -7.52
CA MET A 78 3.52 4.73 -7.30
C MET A 78 3.53 4.38 -5.81
N ASP A 79 4.12 5.23 -4.96
CA ASP A 79 4.12 5.02 -3.51
C ASP A 79 2.70 4.92 -2.96
N THR A 80 1.80 5.82 -3.37
CA THR A 80 0.39 5.80 -2.96
C THR A 80 -0.31 4.52 -3.39
N LEU A 81 -0.03 4.04 -4.60
CA LEU A 81 -0.59 2.78 -5.11
C LEU A 81 -0.08 1.59 -4.30
N PHE A 82 1.21 1.52 -3.99
CA PHE A 82 1.77 0.45 -3.17
C PHE A 82 1.20 0.45 -1.75
N GLU A 83 1.06 1.62 -1.14
CA GLU A 83 0.43 1.76 0.18
C GLU A 83 -1.03 1.28 0.16
N SER A 84 -1.77 1.59 -0.91
CA SER A 84 -3.17 1.19 -1.08
C SER A 84 -3.31 -0.34 -1.21
N VAL A 85 -2.47 -0.98 -2.02
CA VAL A 85 -2.46 -2.45 -2.15
C VAL A 85 -2.15 -3.10 -0.80
N ALA A 86 -1.09 -2.66 -0.13
CA ALA A 86 -0.71 -3.19 1.17
C ALA A 86 -1.81 -2.95 2.23
N PHE A 87 -2.56 -1.86 2.13
CA PHE A 87 -3.69 -1.58 3.03
C PHE A 87 -4.84 -2.57 2.81
N VAL A 88 -5.19 -2.86 1.56
CA VAL A 88 -6.23 -3.85 1.23
C VAL A 88 -5.84 -5.23 1.75
N GLU A 89 -4.60 -5.68 1.53
CA GLU A 89 -4.11 -6.97 2.05
C GLU A 89 -4.22 -7.05 3.58
N ARG A 90 -3.86 -5.97 4.30
CA ARG A 90 -4.01 -5.93 5.76
C ARG A 90 -5.46 -6.03 6.20
N LEU A 91 -6.37 -5.31 5.54
CA LEU A 91 -7.81 -5.36 5.86
C LEU A 91 -8.39 -6.74 5.62
N GLU A 92 -8.00 -7.36 4.51
CA GLU A 92 -8.36 -8.72 4.14
C GLU A 92 -7.94 -9.73 5.22
N HIS A 93 -6.68 -9.67 5.66
CA HIS A 93 -6.18 -10.50 6.76
C HIS A 93 -6.92 -10.27 8.07
N ALA A 94 -7.13 -9.01 8.45
CA ALA A 94 -7.86 -8.65 9.67
C ALA A 94 -9.31 -9.14 9.65
N SER A 95 -9.96 -9.10 8.47
CA SER A 95 -11.33 -9.58 8.28
C SER A 95 -11.44 -11.09 8.47
N VAL A 96 -10.50 -11.85 7.89
CA VAL A 96 -10.46 -13.31 8.10
C VAL A 96 -10.28 -13.61 9.57
N GLU A 97 -9.31 -12.98 10.24
CA GLU A 97 -9.05 -13.21 11.67
C GLU A 97 -10.27 -12.88 12.55
N LEU A 98 -10.95 -11.76 12.26
CA LEU A 98 -12.15 -11.35 12.99
C LEU A 98 -13.29 -12.36 12.81
N VAL A 99 -13.52 -12.83 11.58
CA VAL A 99 -14.55 -13.85 11.31
C VAL A 99 -14.18 -15.17 12.00
N SER A 100 -12.92 -15.60 11.95
CA SER A 100 -12.45 -16.80 12.65
C SER A 100 -12.75 -16.73 14.14
N LYS A 101 -12.38 -15.61 14.79
CA LYS A 101 -12.62 -15.38 16.22
C LYS A 101 -14.11 -15.33 16.55
N ALA A 102 -14.92 -14.71 15.69
CA ALA A 102 -16.37 -14.65 15.89
C ALA A 102 -17.00 -16.04 15.82
N VAL A 103 -16.61 -16.86 14.83
CA VAL A 103 -17.08 -18.24 14.68
C VAL A 103 -16.65 -19.10 15.86
N GLU A 104 -15.39 -19.00 16.29
CA GLU A 104 -14.88 -19.69 17.48
C GLU A 104 -15.69 -19.34 18.73
N LYS A 105 -16.01 -18.05 18.92
CA LYS A 105 -16.83 -17.60 20.05
C LYS A 105 -18.25 -18.16 20.00
N VAL A 106 -18.92 -18.10 18.84
CA VAL A 106 -20.26 -18.66 18.67
C VAL A 106 -20.29 -20.16 18.99
N ILE A 107 -19.24 -20.89 18.63
CA ILE A 107 -19.16 -22.32 18.94
C ILE A 107 -18.83 -22.59 20.41
N ALA A 108 -18.04 -21.72 21.05
CA ALA A 108 -17.75 -21.81 22.48
C ALA A 108 -19.00 -21.52 23.34
N ASP A 109 -19.89 -20.63 22.88
CA ASP A 109 -21.12 -20.28 23.59
C ASP A 109 -22.23 -21.35 23.46
N MET A 110 -22.07 -22.35 22.57
CA MET A 110 -23.02 -23.47 22.47
C MET A 110 -22.85 -24.46 23.63
N PRO A 111 -23.97 -25.03 24.16
CA PRO A 111 -23.90 -26.11 25.12
C PRO A 111 -23.07 -27.30 24.61
N ASN A 112 -22.25 -27.89 25.48
CA ASN A 112 -21.34 -28.99 25.11
C ASN A 112 -22.08 -30.17 24.45
N GLU A 113 -23.27 -30.53 24.97
CA GLU A 113 -24.12 -31.61 24.43
C GLU A 113 -24.56 -31.33 22.99
N GLU A 114 -25.11 -30.14 22.71
CA GLU A 114 -25.54 -29.78 21.36
C GLU A 114 -24.36 -29.69 20.38
N ARG A 115 -23.23 -29.18 20.87
CA ARG A 115 -22.01 -29.02 20.08
C ARG A 115 -21.47 -30.39 19.62
N ILE A 116 -21.29 -31.35 20.53
CA ILE A 116 -20.73 -32.67 20.17
C ILE A 116 -21.67 -33.44 19.24
N VAL A 117 -22.99 -33.38 19.48
CA VAL A 117 -23.99 -34.03 18.61
C VAL A 117 -23.97 -33.43 17.20
N SER A 118 -23.83 -32.11 17.08
CA SER A 118 -23.72 -31.43 15.78
C SER A 118 -22.43 -31.81 15.04
N ILE A 119 -21.30 -31.90 15.76
CA ILE A 119 -20.01 -32.35 15.20
C ILE A 119 -20.13 -33.78 14.67
N VAL A 120 -20.70 -34.70 15.44
CA VAL A 120 -20.91 -36.10 15.04
C VAL A 120 -21.81 -36.18 13.80
N LYS A 121 -22.96 -35.50 13.78
CA LYS A 121 -23.87 -35.47 12.61
C LYS A 121 -23.18 -34.98 11.34
N LYS A 122 -22.39 -33.90 11.44
CA LYS A 122 -21.62 -33.38 10.30
C LYS A 122 -20.54 -34.34 9.83
N GLY A 123 -19.81 -34.96 10.76
CA GLY A 123 -18.77 -35.95 10.46
C GLY A 123 -19.35 -37.18 9.76
N LEU A 124 -20.51 -37.68 10.22
CA LEU A 124 -21.19 -38.80 9.57
C LEU A 124 -21.64 -38.46 8.14
N GLY A 125 -22.04 -37.21 7.89
CA GLY A 125 -22.39 -36.74 6.55
C GLY A 125 -21.23 -36.70 5.55
N THR A 126 -19.97 -36.74 6.00
CA THR A 126 -18.81 -36.83 5.08
C THR A 126 -18.46 -38.27 4.71
N ILE A 127 -18.93 -39.24 5.50
CA ILE A 127 -18.74 -40.66 5.27
C ILE A 127 -19.84 -41.14 4.32
N GLN A 128 -19.46 -41.61 3.12
CA GLN A 128 -20.39 -42.13 2.12
C GLN A 128 -20.21 -43.64 1.96
N ASN A 129 -21.32 -44.36 1.80
CA ASN A 129 -21.38 -45.79 1.47
C ASN A 129 -20.75 -46.74 2.51
N GLU A 130 -20.74 -46.39 3.80
CA GLU A 130 -20.30 -47.25 4.89
C GLU A 130 -21.48 -47.82 5.68
N SER A 131 -21.42 -49.11 6.02
CA SER A 131 -22.49 -49.82 6.74
C SER A 131 -22.33 -49.76 8.27
N ALA A 132 -21.13 -49.48 8.77
CA ALA A 132 -20.84 -49.43 10.20
C ALA A 132 -19.78 -48.37 10.53
N VAL A 133 -19.96 -47.66 11.64
CA VAL A 133 -19.04 -46.65 12.14
C VAL A 133 -18.93 -46.70 13.66
N THR A 134 -17.71 -46.58 14.17
CA THR A 134 -17.44 -46.41 15.59
C THR A 134 -17.14 -44.94 15.88
N ILE A 135 -17.95 -44.32 16.73
CA ILE A 135 -17.85 -42.93 17.15
C ILE A 135 -17.04 -42.89 18.45
N LYS A 136 -15.82 -42.35 18.40
CA LYS A 136 -14.99 -42.13 19.59
C LYS A 136 -15.07 -40.68 20.04
N VAL A 137 -15.45 -40.47 21.30
CA VAL A 137 -15.59 -39.15 21.94
C VAL A 137 -14.94 -39.11 23.32
N CYS A 138 -14.84 -37.93 23.93
CA CYS A 138 -14.40 -37.79 25.31
C CYS A 138 -15.29 -38.60 26.27
N LEU A 139 -14.71 -39.14 27.35
CA LEU A 139 -15.46 -39.89 28.37
C LEU A 139 -16.64 -39.10 28.96
N THR A 140 -16.51 -37.79 29.10
CA THR A 140 -17.55 -36.91 29.65
C THR A 140 -18.70 -36.67 28.67
N GLU A 141 -18.51 -36.98 27.38
CA GLU A 141 -19.47 -36.69 26.31
C GLU A 141 -20.17 -37.94 25.76
N VAL A 142 -19.77 -39.15 26.17
CA VAL A 142 -20.35 -40.43 25.71
C VAL A 142 -21.86 -40.44 25.89
N THR A 143 -22.34 -40.10 27.09
CA THR A 143 -23.76 -40.12 27.42
C THR A 143 -24.59 -39.13 26.60
N TYR A 144 -24.01 -37.96 26.27
CA TYR A 144 -24.68 -36.98 25.40
C TYR A 144 -24.90 -37.54 23.99
N VAL A 145 -23.89 -38.22 23.45
CA VAL A 145 -23.96 -38.82 22.11
C VAL A 145 -24.87 -40.05 22.09
N GLU A 146 -24.82 -40.89 23.12
CA GLU A 146 -25.71 -42.05 23.27
C GLU A 146 -27.19 -41.63 23.34
N ASN A 147 -27.51 -40.59 24.12
CA ASN A 147 -28.87 -40.05 24.21
C ASN A 147 -29.37 -39.52 22.86
N ALA A 148 -28.49 -38.89 22.09
CA ALA A 148 -28.79 -38.36 20.76
C ALA A 148 -28.74 -39.41 19.63
N LEU A 149 -28.24 -40.62 19.90
CA LEU A 149 -27.94 -41.63 18.88
C LEU A 149 -29.19 -42.02 18.08
N SER A 150 -30.35 -42.10 18.74
CA SER A 150 -31.65 -42.36 18.08
C SER A 150 -32.00 -41.30 17.02
N SER A 151 -31.80 -40.01 17.34
CA SER A 151 -32.00 -38.90 16.42
C SER A 151 -30.97 -38.85 15.30
N ILE A 152 -29.73 -39.28 15.57
CA ILE A 152 -28.68 -39.37 14.55
C ILE A 152 -28.99 -40.52 13.58
N ALA A 153 -29.36 -41.70 14.11
CA ALA A 153 -29.70 -42.88 13.32
C ALA A 153 -30.91 -42.65 12.41
N SER A 154 -31.89 -41.85 12.82
CA SER A 154 -33.02 -41.50 11.93
C SER A 154 -32.59 -40.67 10.71
N THR A 155 -31.47 -39.96 10.81
CA THR A 155 -30.89 -39.18 9.69
C THR A 155 -30.05 -40.07 8.76
N PHE A 156 -29.45 -41.14 9.31
CA PHE A 156 -28.56 -42.06 8.59
C PHE A 156 -29.00 -43.53 8.78
N PRO A 157 -30.17 -43.93 8.25
CA PRO A 157 -30.79 -45.23 8.58
C PRO A 157 -30.03 -46.45 8.06
N SER A 158 -29.11 -46.29 7.12
CA SER A 158 -28.32 -47.36 6.51
C SER A 158 -27.01 -47.66 7.23
N MET A 159 -26.69 -46.97 8.33
CA MET A 159 -25.41 -47.05 9.02
C MET A 159 -25.59 -47.49 10.47
N THR A 160 -24.89 -48.54 10.87
CA THR A 160 -24.83 -48.99 12.27
C THR A 160 -23.80 -48.14 13.01
N MET A 161 -24.16 -47.64 14.20
CA MET A 161 -23.34 -46.71 14.97
C MET A 161 -23.08 -47.23 16.37
N GLU A 162 -21.81 -47.25 16.78
CA GLU A 162 -21.41 -47.58 18.16
C GLU A 162 -20.63 -46.42 18.77
N VAL A 163 -20.95 -46.04 20.01
CA VAL A 163 -20.28 -44.95 20.71
C VAL A 163 -19.27 -45.53 21.71
N HIS A 164 -18.03 -45.03 21.68
CA HIS A 164 -16.96 -45.42 22.59
C HIS A 164 -16.28 -44.19 23.19
N GLY A 165 -15.96 -44.25 24.48
CA GLY A 165 -15.18 -43.22 25.14
C GLY A 165 -13.67 -43.42 24.96
N ASP A 166 -12.94 -42.38 24.56
CA ASP A 166 -11.48 -42.36 24.49
C ASP A 166 -10.91 -41.26 25.41
N LYS A 167 -10.09 -41.68 26.39
CA LYS A 167 -9.42 -40.79 27.36
C LYS A 167 -8.42 -39.81 26.73
N ARG A 168 -7.99 -40.06 25.50
CA ARG A 168 -7.01 -39.22 24.78
C ARG A 168 -7.70 -38.07 24.04
N LEU A 169 -9.02 -38.11 23.88
CA LEU A 169 -9.80 -37.06 23.24
C LEU A 169 -10.18 -35.99 24.27
N ARG A 170 -10.13 -34.73 23.84
CA ARG A 170 -10.62 -33.59 24.63
C ARG A 170 -12.12 -33.41 24.38
N GLU A 171 -12.78 -32.65 25.24
CA GLU A 171 -14.19 -32.27 25.01
C GLU A 171 -14.35 -31.54 23.67
N GLY A 172 -15.35 -31.93 22.89
CA GLY A 172 -15.57 -31.43 21.53
C GLY A 172 -14.70 -32.07 20.44
N ASP A 173 -13.79 -32.99 20.78
CA ASP A 173 -13.07 -33.80 19.81
C ASP A 173 -13.82 -35.11 19.54
N CYS A 174 -14.00 -35.42 18.26
CA CYS A 174 -14.66 -36.65 17.81
C CYS A 174 -13.81 -37.33 16.72
N LEU A 175 -13.77 -38.65 16.76
CA LEU A 175 -13.09 -39.50 15.79
C LEU A 175 -14.08 -40.55 15.29
N LEU A 176 -14.21 -40.67 13.97
CA LEU A 176 -15.09 -41.67 13.36
C LEU A 176 -14.23 -42.76 12.72
N GLU A 177 -14.39 -43.99 13.16
CA GLU A 177 -13.65 -45.14 12.62
C GLU A 177 -14.59 -45.99 11.77
N THR A 178 -14.18 -46.26 10.53
CA THR A 178 -14.84 -47.17 9.59
C THR A 178 -13.84 -48.22 9.12
N VAL A 179 -14.32 -49.22 8.36
CA VAL A 179 -13.45 -50.22 7.72
C VAL A 179 -12.46 -49.60 6.73
N MET A 180 -12.81 -48.47 6.10
CA MET A 180 -11.94 -47.76 5.16
C MET A 180 -10.91 -46.86 5.84
N GLY A 181 -11.08 -46.54 7.13
CA GLY A 181 -10.10 -45.75 7.88
C GLY A 181 -10.71 -44.88 8.97
N VAL A 182 -9.95 -43.88 9.38
CA VAL A 182 -10.27 -43.02 10.52
C VAL A 182 -10.44 -41.59 10.05
N VAL A 183 -11.60 -40.98 10.36
CA VAL A 183 -11.92 -39.59 10.06
C VAL A 183 -11.83 -38.75 11.32
N ASP A 184 -10.85 -37.83 11.35
CA ASP A 184 -10.70 -36.83 12.41
C ASP A 184 -11.76 -35.73 12.23
N CYS A 185 -12.72 -35.70 13.15
CA CYS A 185 -13.84 -34.75 13.16
C CYS A 185 -13.65 -33.66 14.22
N LYS A 186 -12.40 -33.39 14.64
CA LYS A 186 -12.12 -32.33 15.61
C LYS A 186 -12.57 -30.99 15.06
N LEU A 187 -13.22 -30.21 15.93
CA LEU A 187 -13.66 -28.85 15.61
C LEU A 187 -12.49 -27.98 15.12
N SER A 188 -11.33 -28.10 15.76
CA SER A 188 -10.12 -27.37 15.38
C SER A 188 -9.64 -27.69 13.95
N THR A 189 -9.78 -28.93 13.49
CA THR A 189 -9.45 -29.36 12.13
C THR A 189 -10.42 -28.72 11.11
N GLN A 190 -11.72 -28.72 11.43
CA GLN A 190 -12.75 -28.11 10.58
C GLN A 190 -12.59 -26.59 10.47
N LEU A 191 -12.34 -25.91 11.59
CA LEU A 191 -12.10 -24.45 11.61
C LEU A 191 -10.84 -24.08 10.84
N LYS A 192 -9.76 -24.85 10.97
CA LYS A 192 -8.54 -24.66 10.17
C LYS A 192 -8.81 -24.82 8.68
N ALA A 193 -9.63 -25.78 8.27
CA ALA A 193 -10.00 -25.97 6.87
C ALA A 193 -10.79 -24.77 6.32
N ILE A 194 -11.75 -24.25 7.09
CA ILE A 194 -12.53 -23.05 6.74
C ILE A 194 -11.60 -21.83 6.64
N ASN A 195 -10.75 -21.60 7.64
CA ASN A 195 -9.79 -20.49 7.61
C ASN A 195 -8.89 -20.56 6.39
N LYS A 196 -8.34 -21.74 6.09
CA LYS A 196 -7.51 -21.94 4.89
C LYS A 196 -8.27 -21.67 3.60
N ALA A 197 -9.55 -22.06 3.52
CA ALA A 197 -10.40 -21.78 2.36
C ALA A 197 -10.71 -20.29 2.21
N LEU A 198 -10.99 -19.59 3.32
CA LEU A 198 -11.22 -18.14 3.36
C LEU A 198 -9.94 -17.38 2.95
N THR A 199 -8.80 -17.66 3.56
CA THR A 199 -7.51 -17.04 3.20
C THR A 199 -7.18 -17.25 1.72
N ARG A 200 -7.44 -18.45 1.17
CA ARG A 200 -7.20 -18.75 -0.25
C ARG A 200 -8.13 -17.97 -1.18
N ARG A 201 -9.38 -17.73 -0.78
CA ARG A 201 -10.37 -16.97 -1.57
C ARG A 201 -10.06 -15.48 -1.56
N VAL A 202 -9.69 -14.97 -0.40
CA VAL A 202 -9.33 -13.57 -0.18
C VAL A 202 -8.06 -13.24 -0.95
N GLY A 203 -6.99 -14.03 -0.82
CA GLY A 203 -5.76 -13.86 -1.62
C GLY A 203 -5.86 -14.21 -3.12
N LYS A 204 -7.07 -14.48 -3.64
CA LYS A 204 -7.35 -14.65 -5.08
C LYS A 204 -8.20 -13.52 -5.67
N ALA A 205 -8.76 -12.67 -4.81
CA ALA A 205 -9.61 -11.55 -5.21
C ALA A 205 -8.80 -10.24 -5.39
N SER A 206 -7.58 -10.19 -4.82
CA SER A 206 -6.50 -9.28 -5.21
C SER A 206 -5.80 -9.77 -6.47
#